data_AF-A0A672RD53-F1
#
_entry.id   AF-A0A672RD53-F1
#
_cell.length_a   1.000
_cell.length_b   1.000
_cell.length_c   1.000
_cell.angle_alpha   90.00
_cell.angle_beta   90.00
_cell.angle_gamma   90.00
#
_symmetry.space_group_name_H-M   'P 1'
#
loop_
_entity.id
_entity.type
_entity.pdbx_description
1 polymer ?
#
loop_
_entity_poly.entity_id
_entity_poly.type
_entity_poly.pdbx_seq_one_letter_code
_entity_poly.pdbx_strand_id
1 'polypeptide(L)'
;MRELGIILFIFALNHNIQAQTTKSDTCSLTPDAGTGPESDVRVYMYYDAEKDNCYPFRYSGSGGNANRFITEKQCMRNCSHRAEALFPMNARQVCTLPKKPGECFGHYLRYYYSPEHHTCKSFYWTGCVGNGNRFLTLNWCNATCYNAADQGLEDHSGESDVPIGIILGVVFGLIGAIILIVVIVFAVKNKPSSKKRGEKDGKSAEQPLKEQSIEMGGGEAQPATLEVSTVS
;
A
#
# COMPACT_ATOMS: atom_id res chain seq x y z
N MET A 1 -36.20 12.93 -21.89
CA MET A 1 -36.06 12.36 -20.53
C MET A 1 -36.39 10.87 -20.44
N ARG A 2 -37.31 10.31 -21.27
CA ARG A 2 -37.59 8.85 -21.31
C ARG A 2 -36.43 8.00 -21.86
N GLU A 3 -35.70 8.49 -22.86
CA GLU A 3 -34.59 7.74 -23.49
C GLU A 3 -33.35 7.58 -22.60
N LEU A 4 -33.03 8.60 -21.78
CA LEU A 4 -31.91 8.53 -20.82
C LEU A 4 -32.16 7.52 -19.69
N GLY A 5 -33.41 7.32 -19.29
CA GLY A 5 -33.79 6.36 -18.26
C GLY A 5 -33.63 4.90 -18.71
N ILE A 6 -33.87 4.62 -19.99
CA ILE A 6 -33.70 3.28 -20.58
C ILE A 6 -32.22 2.93 -20.71
N ILE A 7 -31.39 3.90 -21.13
CA ILE A 7 -29.94 3.73 -21.23
C ILE A 7 -29.34 3.45 -19.84
N LEU A 8 -29.74 4.19 -18.80
CA LEU A 8 -29.31 3.94 -17.41
C LEU A 8 -29.78 2.58 -16.88
N PHE A 9 -30.97 2.12 -17.26
CA PHE A 9 -31.45 0.78 -16.91
C PHE A 9 -30.67 -0.34 -17.60
N ILE A 10 -30.30 -0.17 -18.88
CA ILE A 10 -29.47 -1.13 -19.63
C ILE A 10 -28.04 -1.16 -19.08
N PHE A 11 -27.48 -0.01 -18.71
CA PHE A 11 -26.20 0.06 -17.99
C PHE A 11 -26.28 -0.60 -16.62
N ALA A 12 -27.38 -0.44 -15.87
CA ALA A 12 -27.57 -1.09 -14.57
C ALA A 12 -27.76 -2.62 -14.68
N LEU A 13 -28.39 -3.11 -15.76
CA LEU A 13 -28.50 -4.55 -16.05
C LEU A 13 -27.19 -5.15 -16.56
N ASN A 14 -26.36 -4.37 -17.28
CA ASN A 14 -25.02 -4.81 -17.73
C ASN A 14 -23.92 -4.66 -16.66
N HIS A 15 -24.09 -3.81 -15.64
CA HIS A 15 -23.15 -3.71 -14.51
C HIS A 15 -23.41 -4.71 -13.37
N ASN A 16 -24.44 -5.55 -13.48
CA ASN A 16 -24.79 -6.55 -12.47
C ASN A 16 -24.44 -8.00 -12.86
N ILE A 17 -23.67 -8.18 -13.93
CA ILE A 17 -23.16 -9.48 -14.37
C ILE A 17 -21.67 -9.29 -14.61
N GLN A 18 -20.81 -10.07 -13.94
CA GLN A 18 -19.33 -10.03 -13.91
C GLN A 18 -18.69 -9.40 -12.64
N ALA A 19 -19.37 -9.48 -11.49
CA ALA A 19 -18.66 -9.70 -10.22
C ALA A 19 -18.79 -11.17 -9.78
N GLN A 20 -18.80 -12.11 -10.73
CA GLN A 20 -18.43 -13.48 -10.42
C GLN A 20 -16.91 -13.52 -10.45
N THR A 21 -16.32 -13.51 -9.26
CA THR A 21 -14.93 -13.85 -9.02
C THR A 21 -14.60 -15.11 -9.81
N THR A 22 -13.89 -14.97 -10.93
CA THR A 22 -13.32 -16.11 -11.63
C THR A 22 -12.30 -16.72 -10.68
N LYS A 23 -12.70 -17.80 -10.00
CA LYS A 23 -11.81 -18.61 -9.18
C LYS A 23 -10.62 -18.95 -10.10
N SER A 24 -9.45 -18.44 -9.77
CA SER A 24 -8.25 -18.59 -10.61
C SER A 24 -8.12 -20.05 -11.05
N ASP A 25 -7.94 -20.31 -12.35
CA ASP A 25 -7.82 -21.67 -12.90
C ASP A 25 -6.79 -22.51 -12.12
N THR A 26 -5.75 -21.84 -11.62
CA THR A 26 -4.73 -22.38 -10.71
C THR A 26 -5.32 -23.14 -9.52
N CYS A 27 -6.31 -22.57 -8.85
CA CYS A 27 -6.90 -23.07 -7.61
C CYS A 27 -7.87 -24.25 -7.83
N SER A 28 -8.07 -24.66 -9.08
CA SER A 28 -8.87 -25.83 -9.45
C SER A 28 -7.99 -27.01 -9.87
N LEU A 29 -6.67 -26.80 -10.02
CA LEU A 29 -5.73 -27.87 -10.38
C LEU A 29 -5.45 -28.77 -9.18
N THR A 30 -5.22 -30.05 -9.39
CA THR A 30 -4.66 -30.95 -8.37
C THR A 30 -3.18 -30.62 -8.13
N PRO A 31 -2.61 -30.88 -6.94
CA PRO A 31 -1.18 -30.71 -6.74
C PRO A 31 -0.38 -31.61 -7.69
N ASP A 32 0.66 -31.06 -8.32
CA ASP A 32 1.57 -31.81 -9.17
C ASP A 32 2.99 -31.71 -8.60
N ALA A 33 3.49 -32.86 -8.13
CA ALA A 33 4.82 -32.99 -7.53
C ALA A 33 5.94 -32.71 -8.53
N GLY A 34 5.67 -32.74 -9.84
CA GLY A 34 6.68 -32.57 -10.87
C GLY A 34 7.76 -33.67 -10.81
N THR A 35 8.91 -33.38 -11.40
CA THR A 35 10.05 -34.29 -11.53
C THR A 35 11.32 -33.62 -11.05
N GLY A 36 12.36 -34.42 -10.82
CA GLY A 36 13.68 -33.93 -10.42
C GLY A 36 14.37 -34.87 -9.43
N PRO A 37 15.64 -34.60 -9.09
CA PRO A 37 16.39 -35.42 -8.16
C PRO A 37 15.88 -35.23 -6.73
N GLU A 38 16.07 -36.24 -5.88
CA GLU A 38 15.67 -36.22 -4.47
C GLU A 38 16.32 -35.07 -3.68
N SER A 39 17.51 -34.62 -4.10
CA SER A 39 18.22 -33.47 -3.50
C SER A 39 17.45 -32.16 -3.58
N ASP A 40 16.53 -32.04 -4.54
CA ASP A 40 15.83 -30.79 -4.84
C ASP A 40 14.42 -30.74 -4.25
N VAL A 41 14.01 -31.81 -3.56
CA VAL A 41 12.66 -31.91 -3.02
C VAL A 41 12.45 -30.89 -1.90
N ARG A 42 11.39 -30.09 -2.04
CA ARG A 42 10.97 -29.12 -1.02
C ARG A 42 9.48 -29.25 -0.73
N VAL A 43 9.07 -28.79 0.45
CA VAL A 43 7.66 -28.74 0.84
C VAL A 43 7.05 -27.40 0.42
N TYR A 44 5.94 -27.46 -0.30
CA TYR A 44 5.10 -26.32 -0.67
C TYR A 44 3.67 -26.57 -0.19
N MET A 45 2.82 -25.56 -0.30
CA MET A 45 1.39 -25.66 -0.06
C MET A 45 0.64 -25.77 -1.38
N TYR A 46 -0.38 -26.61 -1.44
CA TYR A 46 -1.39 -26.59 -2.50
C TYR A 46 -2.76 -26.30 -1.89
N TYR A 47 -3.65 -25.74 -2.69
CA TYR A 47 -5.04 -25.51 -2.31
C TYR A 47 -5.90 -26.71 -2.72
N ASP A 48 -6.63 -27.27 -1.77
CA ASP A 48 -7.66 -28.29 -1.99
C ASP A 48 -9.01 -27.56 -2.10
N ALA A 49 -9.60 -27.59 -3.30
CA ALA A 49 -10.85 -26.89 -3.58
C ALA A 49 -12.08 -27.54 -2.92
N GLU A 50 -12.04 -28.83 -2.58
CA GLU A 50 -13.15 -29.52 -1.92
C GLU A 50 -13.20 -29.17 -0.43
N LYS A 51 -12.02 -29.10 0.20
CA LYS A 51 -11.87 -28.73 1.62
C LYS A 51 -11.79 -27.22 1.83
N ASP A 52 -11.61 -26.47 0.74
CA ASP A 52 -11.34 -25.03 0.72
C ASP A 52 -10.18 -24.63 1.64
N ASN A 53 -9.14 -25.47 1.74
CA ASN A 53 -8.00 -25.28 2.63
C ASN A 53 -6.68 -25.60 1.93
N CYS A 54 -5.58 -25.16 2.52
CA CYS A 54 -4.24 -25.40 1.99
C CYS A 54 -3.47 -26.45 2.77
N TYR A 55 -2.83 -27.37 2.05
CA TYR A 55 -2.12 -28.52 2.62
C TYR A 55 -0.69 -28.61 2.08
N PRO A 56 0.26 -29.13 2.88
CA PRO A 56 1.63 -29.33 2.43
C PRO A 56 1.72 -30.50 1.43
N PHE A 57 2.60 -30.37 0.43
CA PHE A 57 2.98 -31.45 -0.48
C PHE A 57 4.46 -31.33 -0.89
N ARG A 58 5.04 -32.44 -1.36
CA ARG A 58 6.42 -32.49 -1.86
C ARG A 58 6.45 -32.08 -3.33
N TYR A 59 7.31 -31.13 -3.68
CA TYR A 59 7.61 -30.76 -5.06
C TYR A 59 9.06 -31.13 -5.39
N SER A 60 9.26 -31.81 -6.50
CA SER A 60 10.52 -32.46 -6.91
C SER A 60 11.51 -31.53 -7.61
N GLY A 61 11.20 -30.23 -7.75
CA GLY A 61 12.13 -29.21 -8.24
C GLY A 61 11.87 -28.74 -9.67
N SER A 62 11.39 -29.61 -10.56
CA SER A 62 11.08 -29.27 -11.97
C SER A 62 9.64 -29.62 -12.38
N GLY A 63 9.08 -28.86 -13.34
CA GLY A 63 7.72 -29.06 -13.84
C GLY A 63 6.63 -28.74 -12.81
N GLY A 64 5.63 -29.59 -12.72
CA GLY A 64 4.47 -29.37 -11.87
C GLY A 64 3.49 -28.36 -12.47
N ASN A 65 2.64 -27.78 -11.61
CA ASN A 65 1.69 -26.75 -11.99
C ASN A 65 1.64 -25.58 -11.00
N ALA A 66 0.75 -24.62 -11.26
CA ALA A 66 0.67 -23.37 -10.51
C ALA A 66 -0.01 -23.49 -9.13
N ASN A 67 -0.68 -24.61 -8.80
CA ASN A 67 -1.28 -24.82 -7.47
C ASN A 67 -0.20 -25.19 -6.45
N ARG A 68 0.76 -24.28 -6.29
CA ARG A 68 2.00 -24.43 -5.52
C ARG A 68 2.39 -23.08 -4.93
N PHE A 69 2.24 -22.96 -3.63
CA PHE A 69 2.47 -21.75 -2.87
C PHE A 69 3.50 -21.97 -1.78
N ILE A 70 4.24 -20.93 -1.41
CA ILE A 70 5.32 -21.06 -0.41
C ILE A 70 4.72 -21.14 1.00
N THR A 71 3.60 -20.45 1.25
CA THR A 71 3.00 -20.35 2.58
C THR A 71 1.50 -20.58 2.55
N GLU A 72 0.94 -21.03 3.68
CA GLU A 72 -0.50 -21.19 3.85
C GLU A 72 -1.24 -19.85 3.63
N LYS A 73 -0.70 -18.74 4.15
CA LYS A 73 -1.28 -17.40 3.96
C LYS A 73 -1.37 -17.06 2.47
N GLN A 74 -0.30 -17.27 1.70
CA GLN A 74 -0.29 -16.99 0.25
C GLN A 74 -1.31 -17.87 -0.48
N CYS A 75 -1.31 -19.17 -0.17
CA CYS A 75 -2.24 -20.13 -0.76
C CYS A 75 -3.71 -19.74 -0.53
N MET A 76 -4.07 -19.46 0.73
CA MET A 76 -5.44 -19.07 1.08
C MET A 76 -5.83 -17.76 0.42
N ARG A 77 -4.96 -16.72 0.43
CA ARG A 77 -5.23 -15.42 -0.20
C ARG A 77 -5.40 -15.50 -1.71
N ASN A 78 -4.75 -16.45 -2.37
CA ASN A 78 -4.88 -16.63 -3.81
C ASN A 78 -6.14 -17.42 -4.20
N CYS A 79 -6.64 -18.31 -3.34
CA CYS A 79 -7.61 -19.32 -3.74
C CYS A 79 -8.94 -19.32 -2.96
N SER A 80 -8.98 -18.82 -1.73
CA SER A 80 -10.17 -18.89 -0.87
C SER A 80 -10.76 -17.52 -0.61
N HIS A 81 -12.09 -17.40 -0.75
CA HIS A 81 -12.82 -16.21 -0.35
C HIS A 81 -12.78 -15.96 1.17
N ARG A 82 -12.46 -16.99 1.97
CA ARG A 82 -12.33 -16.87 3.44
C ARG A 82 -10.99 -16.28 3.87
N ALA A 83 -10.09 -15.98 2.95
CA ALA A 83 -8.73 -15.55 3.27
C ALA A 83 -8.68 -14.28 4.10
N GLU A 84 -9.58 -13.32 3.90
CA GLU A 84 -9.57 -12.08 4.69
C GLU A 84 -9.98 -12.33 6.15
N ALA A 85 -10.90 -13.27 6.39
CA ALA A 85 -11.30 -13.65 7.74
C ALA A 85 -10.22 -14.46 8.48
N LEU A 86 -9.42 -15.26 7.76
CA LEU A 86 -8.39 -16.12 8.36
C LEU A 86 -7.01 -15.47 8.39
N PHE A 87 -6.68 -14.67 7.39
CA PHE A 87 -5.37 -14.04 7.18
C PHE A 87 -5.56 -12.59 6.71
N PRO A 88 -6.16 -11.73 7.55
CA PRO A 88 -6.44 -10.34 7.21
C PRO A 88 -5.19 -9.57 6.78
N MET A 89 -5.38 -8.57 5.93
CA MET A 89 -4.28 -7.70 5.48
C MET A 89 -3.71 -6.87 6.63
N ASN A 90 -4.59 -6.33 7.48
CA ASN A 90 -4.15 -5.67 8.69
C ASN A 90 -3.68 -6.73 9.69
N ALA A 91 -2.37 -6.78 9.91
CA ALA A 91 -1.75 -7.74 10.81
C ALA A 91 -2.32 -7.69 12.24
N ARG A 92 -2.85 -6.55 12.70
CA ARG A 92 -3.46 -6.44 14.04
C ARG A 92 -4.78 -7.19 14.16
N GLN A 93 -5.54 -7.33 13.07
CA GLN A 93 -6.83 -8.03 13.10
C GLN A 93 -6.66 -9.52 13.45
N VAL A 94 -5.49 -10.11 13.16
CA VAL A 94 -5.21 -11.51 13.52
C VAL A 94 -5.27 -11.74 15.03
N CYS A 95 -4.99 -10.73 15.84
CA CYS A 95 -4.95 -10.85 17.30
C CYS A 95 -6.34 -11.13 17.91
N THR A 96 -7.41 -10.91 17.15
CA THR A 96 -8.79 -11.23 17.58
C THR A 96 -9.22 -12.66 17.24
N LEU A 97 -8.46 -13.35 16.38
CA LEU A 97 -8.81 -14.70 15.92
C LEU A 97 -8.50 -15.74 17.00
N PRO A 98 -9.20 -16.88 17.05
CA PRO A 98 -8.87 -17.95 17.99
C PRO A 98 -7.56 -18.65 17.59
N LYS A 99 -6.86 -19.28 18.56
CA LYS A 99 -5.82 -20.27 18.21
C LYS A 99 -6.42 -21.40 17.39
N LYS A 100 -5.70 -21.86 16.36
CA LYS A 100 -6.10 -22.99 15.52
C LYS A 100 -4.97 -24.03 15.47
N PRO A 101 -5.10 -25.16 16.22
CA PRO A 101 -4.10 -26.23 16.22
C PRO A 101 -3.87 -26.88 14.85
N GLY A 102 -4.82 -26.76 13.93
CA GLY A 102 -4.80 -27.41 12.63
C GLY A 102 -5.24 -28.87 12.71
N GLU A 103 -5.10 -29.60 11.61
CA GLU A 103 -5.60 -30.97 11.43
C GLU A 103 -4.57 -31.93 10.81
N CYS A 104 -3.31 -31.50 10.71
CA CYS A 104 -2.21 -32.35 10.29
C CYS A 104 -1.63 -33.12 11.50
N PHE A 105 -0.45 -33.74 11.33
CA PHE A 105 0.15 -34.62 12.34
C PHE A 105 1.46 -34.09 12.94
N GLY A 106 1.86 -32.85 12.62
CA GLY A 106 3.04 -32.22 13.18
C GLY A 106 2.82 -31.70 14.60
N HIS A 107 3.92 -31.31 15.26
CA HIS A 107 3.90 -30.68 16.58
C HIS A 107 4.88 -29.49 16.59
N TYR A 108 4.44 -28.37 16.03
CA TYR A 108 5.26 -27.17 15.91
C TYR A 108 4.85 -26.16 16.98
N LEU A 109 5.78 -25.81 17.87
CA LEU A 109 5.57 -24.75 18.85
C LEU A 109 5.33 -23.42 18.12
N ARG A 110 4.21 -22.76 18.44
CA ARG A 110 3.84 -21.43 17.94
C ARG A 110 3.26 -20.61 19.08
N TYR A 111 3.12 -19.32 18.84
CA TYR A 111 2.52 -18.37 19.77
C TYR A 111 1.25 -17.79 19.17
N TYR A 112 0.27 -17.47 19.99
CA TYR A 112 -0.96 -16.78 19.59
C TYR A 112 -1.30 -15.75 20.66
N TYR A 113 -1.95 -14.67 20.27
CA TYR A 113 -2.50 -13.73 21.22
C TYR A 113 -3.82 -14.27 21.78
N SER A 114 -3.95 -14.29 23.11
CA SER A 114 -5.16 -14.70 23.79
C SER A 114 -5.91 -13.48 24.30
N PRO A 115 -7.04 -13.07 23.67
CA PRO A 115 -7.83 -11.94 24.13
C PRO A 115 -8.32 -12.11 25.57
N GLU A 116 -8.69 -13.33 25.95
CA GLU A 116 -9.16 -13.69 27.31
C GLU A 116 -8.15 -13.35 28.43
N HIS A 117 -6.86 -13.46 28.13
CA HIS A 117 -5.80 -13.26 29.11
C HIS A 117 -4.96 -12.02 28.80
N HIS A 118 -5.35 -11.26 27.77
CA HIS A 118 -4.60 -10.14 27.23
C HIS A 118 -3.11 -10.46 27.08
N THR A 119 -2.77 -11.66 26.60
CA THR A 119 -1.37 -12.07 26.47
C THR A 119 -1.09 -13.11 25.41
N CYS A 120 0.13 -13.06 24.87
CA CYS A 120 0.64 -14.06 23.96
C CYS A 120 0.96 -15.35 24.71
N LYS A 121 0.36 -16.45 24.27
CA LYS A 121 0.53 -17.79 24.83
C LYS A 121 1.08 -18.74 23.75
N SER A 122 1.75 -19.79 24.16
CA SER A 122 2.18 -20.84 23.25
C SER A 122 1.05 -21.85 22.97
N PHE A 123 1.14 -22.52 21.82
CA PHE A 123 0.33 -23.69 21.47
C PHE A 123 1.07 -24.54 20.43
N TYR A 124 0.66 -25.80 20.27
CA TYR A 124 1.17 -26.66 19.19
C TYR A 124 0.27 -26.54 17.96
N TRP A 125 0.88 -26.22 16.83
CA TRP A 125 0.26 -26.26 15.51
C TRP A 125 0.74 -27.48 14.74
N THR A 126 -0.15 -28.07 13.95
CA THR A 126 0.06 -29.38 13.32
C THR A 126 0.74 -29.32 11.96
N GLY A 127 1.01 -28.14 11.42
CA GLY A 127 1.75 -27.96 10.16
C GLY A 127 0.88 -27.64 8.94
N CYS A 128 -0.45 -27.71 9.06
CA CYS A 128 -1.39 -27.22 8.07
C CYS A 128 -2.65 -26.71 8.74
N VAL A 129 -3.46 -25.94 7.99
CA VAL A 129 -4.75 -25.39 8.40
C VAL A 129 -4.68 -24.48 9.64
N GLY A 130 -5.35 -23.34 9.57
CA GLY A 130 -5.47 -22.43 10.69
C GLY A 130 -5.75 -21.00 10.25
N ASN A 131 -5.10 -20.06 10.93
CA ASN A 131 -5.30 -18.63 10.70
C ASN A 131 -4.03 -17.83 11.06
N GLY A 132 -4.10 -16.52 10.91
CA GLY A 132 -3.02 -15.58 11.14
C GLY A 132 -2.62 -15.40 12.61
N ASN A 133 -3.43 -15.84 13.59
CA ASN A 133 -3.07 -15.76 15.01
C ASN A 133 -2.09 -16.89 15.39
N ARG A 134 -0.95 -16.91 14.72
CA ARG A 134 0.04 -17.97 14.82
C ARG A 134 1.42 -17.42 14.44
N PHE A 135 2.14 -17.01 15.47
CA PHE A 135 3.45 -16.41 15.40
C PHE A 135 4.56 -17.43 15.68
N LEU A 136 5.70 -17.28 15.02
CA LEU A 136 6.86 -18.14 15.24
C LEU A 136 7.50 -17.91 16.62
N THR A 137 7.53 -16.65 17.08
CA THR A 137 8.19 -16.25 18.33
C THR A 137 7.25 -15.43 19.21
N LEU A 138 7.47 -15.49 20.52
CA LEU A 138 6.74 -14.69 21.50
C LEU A 138 6.90 -13.18 21.22
N ASN A 139 8.12 -12.74 20.90
CA ASN A 139 8.40 -11.34 20.58
C ASN A 139 7.59 -10.85 19.37
N TRP A 140 7.46 -11.67 18.32
CA TRP A 140 6.69 -11.28 17.15
C TRP A 140 5.17 -11.21 17.44
N CYS A 141 4.66 -12.12 18.27
CA CYS A 141 3.29 -12.02 18.78
C CYS A 141 3.07 -10.73 19.58
N ASN A 142 3.95 -10.44 20.54
CA ASN A 142 3.87 -9.25 21.39
C ASN A 142 3.93 -7.97 20.56
N ALA A 143 4.88 -7.87 19.65
CA ALA A 143 5.05 -6.70 18.79
C ALA A 143 3.83 -6.45 17.89
N THR A 144 3.15 -7.51 17.45
CA THR A 144 1.96 -7.42 16.60
C THR A 144 0.71 -7.03 17.42
N CYS A 145 0.55 -7.59 18.61
CA CYS A 145 -0.73 -7.55 19.33
C CYS A 145 -0.77 -6.63 20.56
N TYR A 146 0.37 -6.28 21.18
CA TYR A 146 0.39 -5.35 22.32
C TYR A 146 0.54 -3.89 21.91
N ASN A 147 1.31 -3.60 20.86
CA ASN A 147 1.54 -2.24 20.35
C ASN A 147 0.31 -1.64 19.60
N ALA A 148 -0.89 -2.15 19.90
CA ALA A 148 -2.17 -1.75 19.33
C ALA A 148 -3.17 -1.28 20.39
N ALA A 149 -2.96 -1.61 21.67
CA ALA A 149 -3.87 -1.20 22.74
C ALA A 149 -3.57 0.21 23.28
N ASP A 150 -2.39 0.76 23.01
CA ASP A 150 -1.94 2.09 23.48
C ASP A 150 -1.93 3.15 22.36
N GLN A 151 -2.22 2.74 21.13
CA GLN A 151 -2.56 3.65 20.06
C GLN A 151 -4.01 3.32 19.74
N GLY A 152 -4.94 4.04 20.36
CA GLY A 152 -6.25 4.20 19.76
C GLY A 152 -6.01 4.60 18.31
N LEU A 153 -6.12 3.62 17.41
CA LEU A 153 -6.15 3.89 15.99
C LEU A 153 -7.50 4.55 15.77
N GLU A 154 -7.55 5.85 16.06
CA GLU A 154 -8.04 6.77 15.06
C GLU A 154 -7.39 6.34 13.76
N ASP A 155 -8.22 5.73 12.94
CA ASP A 155 -7.98 5.57 11.54
C ASP A 155 -7.72 6.98 10.97
N HIS A 156 -6.47 7.43 11.01
CA HIS A 156 -5.99 8.46 10.12
C HIS A 156 -5.66 7.83 8.75
N SER A 157 -6.58 7.04 8.18
CA SER A 157 -7.13 7.44 6.90
C SER A 157 -8.04 8.66 7.10
N GLY A 158 -7.42 9.75 7.55
CA GLY A 158 -7.88 11.05 7.14
C GLY A 158 -7.66 11.06 5.64
N GLU A 159 -8.69 10.66 4.90
CA GLU A 159 -9.16 11.54 3.84
C GLU A 159 -8.93 12.95 4.37
N SER A 160 -7.98 13.68 3.79
CA SER A 160 -7.88 15.09 4.09
C SER A 160 -9.17 15.69 3.54
N ASP A 161 -10.23 15.65 4.34
CA ASP A 161 -11.45 16.41 4.17
C ASP A 161 -11.09 17.89 4.42
N VAL A 162 -10.12 18.39 3.66
CA VAL A 162 -10.25 19.72 3.13
C VAL A 162 -11.39 19.55 2.13
N PRO A 163 -12.64 19.93 2.47
CA PRO A 163 -13.72 19.82 1.51
C PRO A 163 -13.24 20.48 0.22
N ILE A 164 -13.42 19.80 -0.90
CA ILE A 164 -12.98 20.28 -2.23
C ILE A 164 -13.44 21.74 -2.44
N GLY A 165 -14.57 22.12 -1.84
CA GLY A 165 -15.06 23.50 -1.77
C GLY A 165 -14.13 24.52 -1.13
N ILE A 166 -13.37 24.20 -0.07
CA ILE A 166 -12.39 25.10 0.54
C ILE A 166 -11.19 25.30 -0.40
N ILE A 167 -10.66 24.23 -1.00
CA ILE A 167 -9.54 24.34 -1.95
C ILE A 167 -9.96 25.17 -3.16
N LEU A 168 -11.11 24.86 -3.76
CA LEU A 168 -11.65 25.63 -4.88
C LEU A 168 -11.95 27.08 -4.47
N GLY A 169 -12.53 27.31 -3.30
CA GLY A 169 -12.84 28.65 -2.80
C GLY A 169 -11.60 29.53 -2.61
N VAL A 170 -10.52 28.99 -2.05
CA VAL A 170 -9.26 29.72 -1.89
C VAL A 170 -8.63 30.03 -3.25
N VAL A 171 -8.61 29.05 -4.16
CA VAL A 171 -8.05 29.22 -5.52
C VAL A 171 -8.84 30.28 -6.30
N PHE A 172 -10.17 30.22 -6.31
CA PHE A 172 -11.01 31.22 -6.98
C PHE A 172 -10.89 32.59 -6.33
N GLY A 173 -10.77 32.67 -5.00
CA GLY A 173 -10.55 33.93 -4.28
C GLY A 173 -9.24 34.60 -4.66
N LEU A 174 -8.14 33.84 -4.72
CA LEU A 174 -6.84 34.36 -5.14
C LEU A 174 -6.83 34.81 -6.60
N ILE A 175 -7.40 34.02 -7.51
CA ILE A 175 -7.54 34.39 -8.93
C ILE A 175 -8.37 35.68 -9.07
N GLY A 176 -9.50 35.77 -8.36
CA GLY A 176 -10.35 36.95 -8.36
C GLY A 176 -9.64 38.21 -7.86
N ALA A 177 -8.86 38.10 -6.77
CA ALA A 177 -8.06 39.20 -6.24
C ALA A 177 -6.98 39.67 -7.23
N ILE A 178 -6.29 38.74 -7.90
CA ILE A 178 -5.29 39.07 -8.92
C ILE A 178 -5.93 39.80 -10.09
N ILE A 179 -7.08 39.31 -10.59
CA ILE A 179 -7.81 39.97 -11.69
C ILE A 179 -8.25 41.38 -11.26
N LEU A 180 -8.80 41.54 -10.05
CA LEU A 180 -9.21 42.85 -9.53
C LEU A 180 -8.04 43.83 -9.47
N ILE A 181 -6.88 43.39 -8.97
CA ILE A 181 -5.66 44.22 -8.90
C ILE A 181 -5.23 44.65 -10.30
N VAL A 182 -5.20 43.74 -11.27
CA VAL A 182 -4.83 44.05 -12.67
C VAL A 182 -5.79 45.07 -13.27
N VAL A 183 -7.10 44.92 -13.05
CA VAL A 183 -8.12 45.88 -13.52
C VAL A 183 -7.93 47.25 -12.89
N ILE A 184 -7.69 47.32 -11.58
CA ILE A 184 -7.42 48.59 -10.88
C ILE A 184 -6.16 49.25 -11.43
N VAL A 185 -5.07 48.50 -11.61
CA VAL A 185 -3.82 49.02 -12.18
C VAL A 185 -4.05 49.54 -13.59
N PHE A 186 -4.77 48.80 -14.44
CA PHE A 186 -5.09 49.22 -15.80
C PHE A 186 -5.99 50.47 -15.81
N ALA A 187 -6.99 50.55 -14.93
CA ALA A 187 -7.87 51.71 -14.79
C ALA A 187 -7.13 52.95 -14.26
N VAL A 188 -6.20 52.78 -13.33
CA VAL A 188 -5.35 53.87 -12.81
C VAL A 188 -4.36 54.33 -13.88
N LYS A 189 -3.76 53.41 -14.65
CA LYS A 189 -2.86 53.76 -15.76
C LYS A 189 -3.60 54.42 -16.94
N ASN A 190 -4.89 54.11 -17.13
CA ASN A 190 -5.75 54.73 -18.14
C ASN A 190 -6.43 56.02 -17.68
N LYS A 191 -6.11 56.58 -16.50
CA LYS A 191 -6.60 57.90 -16.12
C LYS A 191 -5.95 58.97 -17.02
N PRO A 192 -6.70 59.69 -17.87
CA PRO A 192 -6.12 60.67 -18.77
C PRO A 192 -5.58 61.85 -17.96
N SER A 193 -4.25 62.02 -17.98
CA SER A 193 -3.56 63.17 -17.40
C SER A 193 -3.94 64.44 -18.16
N SER A 194 -4.69 65.32 -17.48
CA SER A 194 -4.91 66.71 -17.87
C SER A 194 -3.56 67.45 -17.93
N LYS A 195 -3.12 67.73 -19.16
CA LYS A 195 -1.88 68.40 -19.53
C LYS A 195 -1.89 69.87 -19.08
N LYS A 196 -0.92 70.29 -18.23
CA LYS A 196 -0.42 71.68 -18.21
C LYS A 196 1.10 71.70 -18.25
N ARG A 197 1.60 72.60 -19.09
CA ARG A 197 2.92 72.74 -19.70
C ARG A 197 3.76 73.73 -18.89
N GLY A 198 5.07 73.49 -18.75
CA GLY A 198 5.99 74.45 -18.11
C GLY A 198 7.44 73.96 -17.99
N GLU A 199 8.15 74.02 -19.12
CA GLU A 199 9.59 74.22 -19.35
C GLU A 199 10.53 74.57 -18.18
N LYS A 200 11.65 73.84 -18.01
CA LYS A 200 13.05 74.27 -18.27
C LYS A 200 14.13 73.38 -17.60
N ASP A 201 15.13 73.05 -18.42
CA ASP A 201 16.59 72.93 -18.21
C ASP A 201 17.19 72.30 -16.95
N GLY A 202 18.17 71.39 -17.13
CA GLY A 202 19.21 71.15 -16.12
C GLY A 202 19.86 69.76 -16.04
N LYS A 203 20.70 69.43 -17.02
CA LYS A 203 21.98 68.68 -16.99
C LYS A 203 22.40 67.88 -15.72
N SER A 204 22.69 66.58 -15.97
CA SER A 204 23.83 65.74 -15.50
C SER A 204 24.01 65.32 -14.03
N ALA A 205 24.07 64.00 -13.78
CA ALA A 205 25.29 63.31 -13.35
C ALA A 205 25.13 61.77 -13.28
N GLU A 206 26.11 61.08 -13.88
CA GLU A 206 26.68 59.73 -13.68
C GLU A 206 26.41 59.08 -12.29
N GLN A 207 26.35 57.75 -12.05
CA GLN A 207 27.17 56.63 -12.53
C GLN A 207 26.62 55.28 -11.96
N PRO A 208 26.78 54.11 -12.62
CA PRO A 208 26.30 52.80 -12.15
C PRO A 208 27.39 51.96 -11.47
N LEU A 209 27.03 51.11 -10.48
CA LEU A 209 27.95 50.13 -9.91
C LEU A 209 27.55 48.67 -10.23
N LYS A 210 28.50 48.07 -10.93
CA LYS A 210 28.77 46.69 -11.36
C LYS A 210 28.25 45.51 -10.54
N GLU A 211 27.85 44.52 -11.32
CA GLU A 211 27.79 43.09 -11.05
C GLU A 211 29.21 42.47 -11.00
N GLN A 212 29.40 41.48 -10.12
CA GLN A 212 30.63 40.69 -10.00
C GLN A 212 30.30 39.20 -10.06
N SER A 213 30.81 38.56 -11.11
CA SER A 213 30.89 37.11 -11.33
C SER A 213 32.20 36.56 -10.75
N ILE A 214 32.16 35.38 -10.12
CA ILE A 214 33.34 34.51 -9.92
C ILE A 214 32.93 33.06 -10.24
N GLU A 215 33.68 32.43 -11.15
CA GLU A 215 33.56 31.05 -11.58
C GLU A 215 34.38 30.06 -10.72
N MET A 216 33.81 28.86 -10.61
CA MET A 216 34.37 27.51 -10.71
C MET A 216 35.75 27.13 -10.12
N GLY A 217 35.73 26.07 -9.30
CA GLY A 217 36.83 25.15 -9.08
C GLY A 217 36.30 23.75 -8.78
N GLY A 218 36.61 22.78 -9.65
CA GLY A 218 36.20 21.37 -9.55
C GLY A 218 37.08 20.54 -8.62
N GLY A 219 36.51 19.45 -8.10
CA GLY A 219 37.19 18.44 -7.28
C GLY A 219 36.55 17.07 -7.48
N GLU A 220 37.34 16.15 -8.00
CA GLU A 220 37.02 14.77 -8.38
C GLU A 220 36.93 13.86 -7.15
N ALA A 221 35.96 12.94 -7.10
CA ALA A 221 35.79 11.97 -6.01
C ALA A 221 35.91 10.53 -6.54
N GLN A 222 36.90 9.78 -6.03
CA GLN A 222 37.06 8.34 -6.23
C GLN A 222 36.28 7.53 -5.17
N PRO A 223 35.82 6.31 -5.50
CA PRO A 223 34.97 5.50 -4.64
C PRO A 223 35.75 4.71 -3.56
N ALA A 224 35.15 4.62 -2.37
CA ALA A 224 35.64 3.84 -1.24
C ALA A 224 35.35 2.34 -1.42
N THR A 225 36.37 1.51 -1.20
CA THR A 225 36.30 0.05 -1.09
C THR A 225 35.82 -0.37 0.30
N LEU A 226 34.89 -1.33 0.34
CA LEU A 226 34.33 -1.91 1.55
C LEU A 226 34.98 -3.29 1.78
N GLU A 227 35.85 -3.41 2.78
CA GLU A 227 36.40 -4.71 3.19
C GLU A 227 35.42 -5.47 4.11
N VAL A 228 35.15 -6.72 3.73
CA VAL A 228 34.37 -7.69 4.50
C VAL A 228 35.34 -8.46 5.39
N SER A 229 35.18 -8.33 6.71
CA SER A 229 35.91 -9.15 7.68
C SER A 229 35.08 -10.37 8.05
N THR A 230 35.56 -11.54 7.66
CA THR A 230 35.09 -12.86 8.10
C THR A 230 35.70 -13.18 9.46
N VAL A 231 34.87 -13.55 10.44
CA VAL A 231 35.32 -14.14 11.71
C VAL A 231 34.96 -15.62 11.69
N SER A 232 35.99 -16.45 11.85
CA SER A 232 35.97 -17.90 12.06
C SER A 232 35.54 -18.29 13.47
#